data_AF-A0A957TV24-F1
#
_entry.id   AF-A0A957TV24-F1
#
_cell.length_a   1.000
_cell.length_b   1.000
_cell.length_c   1.000
_cell.angle_alpha   90.00
_cell.angle_beta   90.00
_cell.angle_gamma   90.00
#
_symmetry.space_group_name_H-M   'P 1'
#
loop_
_entity.id
_entity.type
_entity.pdbx_description
1 polymer ?
#
loop_
_entity_poly.entity_id
_entity_poly.type
_entity_poly.pdbx_seq_one_letter_code
_entity_poly.pdbx_strand_id
1 'polypeptide(L)'
;QVNRGFTLWNAPLFTDRLDLRSQDGTVVSHSALPGITLSTTDILPALRATKDFLEKLGRYNTAGKLRNLTITAAEAHDAINYRKQVDRIKKVVAVVDQLQAIASYLSEASVLLPAADPWVTEAQTLRRELLNALRAMAKGDATVSGATWQQTLEALKERYRTQYAALHQRYVLHQEGMDRREALMRPPAHAQLHQLAAVDILNANELTAWESACAAIPACGEFHPALLETTPLCPHCGWRSGQGEQSPAADRLNTLAQRLDLLVSQWHAGLRDALTSSTAQESIAAMTAKERGALDAYLALAEPATATLPAGLADAANKALRGLTTIDLTVAALVDALKQGGLPCTVQELESRFRRFVAQEMRGHDGESTRLLLTE
;
A
#
# COMPACT_ATOMS: atom_id res chain seq x y z
N GLN A 1 21.91 -14.49 -32.63
CA GLN A 1 22.00 -13.45 -31.59
C GLN A 1 22.00 -12.04 -32.18
N VAL A 2 22.88 -11.72 -33.14
CA VAL A 2 22.90 -10.39 -33.83
C VAL A 2 21.53 -9.96 -34.37
N ASN A 3 20.79 -10.86 -35.04
CA ASN A 3 19.44 -10.55 -35.56
C ASN A 3 18.37 -10.35 -34.48
N ARG A 4 18.62 -10.77 -33.23
CA ARG A 4 17.68 -10.59 -32.10
C ARG A 4 17.90 -9.26 -31.36
N GLY A 5 18.97 -8.53 -31.71
CA GLY A 5 19.42 -7.34 -30.99
C GLY A 5 20.15 -7.71 -29.69
N PHE A 6 21.29 -7.07 -29.44
CA PHE A 6 21.93 -7.15 -28.12
C PHE A 6 21.26 -6.12 -27.21
N THR A 7 20.75 -6.57 -26.07
CA THR A 7 20.15 -5.71 -25.06
C THR A 7 20.90 -5.85 -23.75
N LEU A 8 21.17 -4.75 -23.08
CA LEU A 8 21.72 -4.73 -21.73
C LEU A 8 20.99 -3.63 -20.95
N TRP A 9 20.64 -3.90 -19.69
CA TRP A 9 19.95 -2.93 -18.84
C TRP A 9 18.67 -2.37 -19.49
N ASN A 10 17.86 -3.25 -20.10
CA ASN A 10 16.65 -2.90 -20.86
C ASN A 10 16.87 -1.83 -21.94
N ALA A 11 18.07 -1.75 -22.53
CA ALA A 11 18.41 -0.86 -23.63
C ALA A 11 19.04 -1.65 -24.79
N PRO A 12 18.71 -1.33 -26.05
CA PRO A 12 19.39 -1.91 -27.19
C PRO A 12 20.80 -1.32 -27.34
N LEU A 13 21.76 -2.19 -27.65
CA LEU A 13 23.12 -1.79 -28.02
C LEU A 13 23.14 -1.24 -29.45
N PHE A 14 22.37 -1.85 -30.36
CA PHE A 14 22.19 -1.36 -31.72
C PHE A 14 21.32 -0.10 -31.74
N THR A 15 21.63 0.82 -32.64
CA THR A 15 20.95 2.10 -32.81
C THR A 15 20.16 2.20 -34.10
N ASP A 16 19.96 1.07 -34.80
CA ASP A 16 19.22 1.00 -36.07
C ASP A 16 17.71 1.24 -35.91
N ARG A 17 17.18 1.01 -34.71
CA ARG A 17 15.77 1.23 -34.39
C ARG A 17 15.63 2.60 -33.74
N LEU A 18 15.00 3.52 -34.46
CA LEU A 18 14.50 4.78 -33.90
C LEU A 18 13.12 4.51 -33.31
N ASP A 19 12.93 4.74 -32.02
CA ASP A 19 11.60 4.75 -31.42
C ASP A 19 10.90 6.05 -31.85
N LEU A 20 9.97 5.92 -32.79
CA LEU A 20 9.12 6.99 -33.28
C LEU A 20 7.81 6.96 -32.49
N ARG A 21 7.58 7.95 -31.62
CA ARG A 21 6.25 8.14 -31.01
C ARG A 21 5.46 9.09 -31.89
N SER A 22 4.42 8.59 -32.57
CA SER A 22 3.48 9.42 -33.32
C SER A 22 2.19 9.64 -32.54
N GLN A 23 1.66 10.85 -32.59
CA GLN A 23 0.31 11.20 -32.16
C GLN A 23 -0.36 11.86 -33.38
N ASP A 24 -1.53 11.36 -33.77
CA ASP A 24 -2.30 11.85 -34.93
C ASP A 24 -1.50 11.98 -36.23
N GLY A 25 -0.77 10.93 -36.61
CA GLY A 25 -0.02 10.87 -37.88
C GLY A 25 1.21 11.79 -37.96
N THR A 26 1.53 12.50 -36.88
CA THR A 26 2.71 13.38 -36.78
C THR A 26 3.69 12.77 -35.79
N VAL A 27 4.99 12.72 -36.12
CA VAL A 27 6.01 12.24 -35.18
C VAL A 27 6.22 13.34 -34.11
N VAL A 28 5.84 13.04 -32.87
CA VAL A 28 5.84 14.00 -31.76
C VAL A 28 7.17 13.97 -31.00
N SER A 29 7.88 12.85 -31.04
CA SER A 29 9.23 12.73 -30.47
C SER A 29 10.04 11.60 -31.11
N HIS A 30 11.32 11.87 -31.36
CA HIS A 30 12.32 10.87 -31.72
C HIS A 30 13.25 10.65 -30.52
N SER A 31 13.59 9.39 -30.20
CA SER A 31 14.70 9.10 -29.30
C SER A 31 15.99 9.68 -29.88
N ALA A 32 16.64 10.63 -29.17
CA ALA A 32 17.92 11.18 -29.60
C ALA A 32 18.95 10.05 -29.77
N LEU A 33 19.71 10.08 -30.87
CA LEU A 33 20.77 9.11 -31.10
C LEU A 33 21.81 9.22 -29.96
N PRO A 34 22.30 8.10 -29.44
CA PRO A 34 23.36 8.13 -28.43
C PRO A 34 24.66 8.68 -29.05
N GLY A 35 25.54 9.23 -28.21
CA GLY A 35 26.80 9.82 -28.66
C GLY A 35 27.71 8.88 -29.45
N ILE A 36 27.56 7.57 -29.28
CA ILE A 36 28.20 6.54 -30.11
C ILE A 36 27.11 5.65 -30.68
N THR A 37 27.01 5.58 -32.01
CA THR A 37 26.07 4.68 -32.71
C THR A 37 26.68 3.30 -32.92
N LEU A 38 25.84 2.27 -33.12
CA LEU A 38 26.27 0.96 -33.57
C LEU A 38 25.17 0.37 -34.45
N SER A 39 25.49 0.11 -35.71
CA SER A 39 24.57 -0.48 -36.67
C SER A 39 24.85 -1.97 -36.89
N THR A 40 23.81 -2.72 -37.23
CA THR A 40 23.93 -4.06 -37.80
C THR A 40 24.81 -4.07 -39.06
N THR A 41 24.87 -2.98 -39.82
CA THR A 41 25.77 -2.84 -40.97
C THR A 41 27.24 -2.76 -40.57
N ASP A 42 27.55 -2.37 -39.33
CA ASP A 42 28.92 -2.36 -38.81
C ASP A 42 29.45 -3.77 -38.52
N ILE A 43 28.58 -4.77 -38.46
CA ILE A 43 28.89 -6.13 -37.95
C ILE A 43 28.59 -7.23 -38.97
N LEU A 44 27.43 -7.17 -39.64
CA LEU A 44 26.98 -8.22 -40.55
C LEU A 44 27.93 -8.49 -41.73
N PRO A 45 28.55 -7.48 -42.38
CA PRO A 45 29.49 -7.73 -43.46
C PRO A 45 30.68 -8.58 -43.02
N ALA A 46 31.30 -8.26 -41.87
CA ALA A 46 32.44 -9.01 -41.36
C ALA A 46 32.08 -10.45 -40.96
N LEU A 47 30.88 -10.66 -40.38
CA LEU A 47 30.38 -12.00 -40.07
C LEU A 47 30.15 -12.85 -41.32
N ARG A 48 29.51 -12.28 -42.35
CA ARG A 48 29.27 -12.96 -43.62
C ARG A 48 30.58 -13.28 -44.32
N ALA A 49 31.47 -12.30 -44.47
CA ALA A 49 32.78 -12.50 -45.08
C ALA A 49 33.62 -13.56 -44.35
N THR A 50 33.63 -13.56 -43.01
CA THR A 50 34.33 -14.58 -42.22
C THR A 50 33.72 -15.97 -42.43
N LYS A 51 32.38 -16.08 -42.44
CA LYS A 51 31.68 -17.35 -42.69
C LYS A 51 32.02 -17.89 -44.08
N ASP A 52 31.84 -17.08 -45.12
CA ASP A 52 32.05 -17.47 -46.51
C ASP A 52 33.50 -17.89 -46.75
N PHE A 53 34.46 -17.20 -46.11
CA PHE A 53 35.87 -17.57 -46.17
C PHE A 53 36.16 -18.91 -45.49
N LEU A 54 35.60 -19.17 -44.30
CA LEU A 54 35.77 -20.45 -43.61
C LEU A 54 35.14 -21.61 -44.40
N GLU A 55 34.00 -21.39 -45.04
CA GLU A 55 33.36 -22.37 -45.93
C GLU A 55 34.20 -22.63 -47.19
N LYS A 56 34.78 -21.58 -47.79
CA LYS A 56 35.74 -21.70 -48.91
C LYS A 56 36.97 -22.50 -48.49
N LEU A 57 37.54 -22.20 -47.32
CA LEU A 57 38.73 -22.87 -46.78
C LEU A 57 38.45 -24.34 -46.43
N GLY A 58 37.27 -24.66 -45.90
CA GLY A 58 36.86 -26.02 -45.55
C GLY A 58 36.87 -27.00 -46.73
N ARG A 59 36.78 -26.49 -47.98
CA ARG A 59 36.90 -27.30 -49.20
C ARG A 59 38.33 -27.83 -49.40
N TYR A 60 39.34 -27.17 -48.85
CA TYR A 60 40.76 -27.50 -48.99
C TYR A 60 41.28 -28.39 -47.85
N ASN A 61 40.67 -29.57 -47.70
CA ASN A 61 40.90 -30.47 -46.55
C ASN A 61 41.87 -31.64 -46.82
N THR A 62 42.57 -31.66 -47.96
CA THR A 62 43.54 -32.71 -48.32
C THR A 62 44.73 -32.09 -49.05
N ALA A 63 45.89 -32.77 -49.05
CA ALA A 63 47.10 -32.29 -49.73
C ALA A 63 46.88 -32.03 -51.24
N GLY A 64 46.12 -32.90 -51.92
CA GLY A 64 45.78 -32.72 -53.33
C GLY A 64 44.91 -31.48 -53.59
N LYS A 65 43.95 -31.19 -52.71
CA LYS A 65 43.12 -29.99 -52.83
C LYS A 65 43.91 -28.72 -52.52
N LEU A 66 44.81 -28.75 -51.53
CA LEU A 66 45.68 -27.61 -51.19
C LEU A 66 46.61 -27.19 -52.34
N ARG A 67 47.07 -28.13 -53.17
CA ARG A 67 47.85 -27.81 -54.39
C ARG A 67 47.08 -26.96 -55.40
N ASN A 68 45.74 -26.98 -55.34
CA ASN A 68 44.85 -26.19 -56.21
C ASN A 68 44.25 -24.98 -55.45
N LEU A 69 44.90 -24.49 -54.39
CA LEU A 69 44.41 -23.36 -53.61
C LEU A 69 44.35 -22.09 -54.48
N THR A 70 43.16 -21.55 -54.66
CA THR A 70 42.92 -20.31 -55.42
C THR A 70 42.82 -19.04 -54.56
N ILE A 71 43.00 -19.17 -53.24
CA ILE A 71 42.92 -18.04 -52.31
C ILE A 71 44.20 -17.22 -52.42
N THR A 72 44.06 -15.93 -52.74
CA THR A 72 45.20 -15.01 -52.85
C THR A 72 45.66 -14.52 -51.47
N ALA A 73 46.89 -14.00 -51.39
CA ALA A 73 47.41 -13.40 -50.15
C ALA A 73 46.57 -12.19 -49.69
N ALA A 74 46.03 -11.40 -50.64
CA ALA A 74 45.14 -10.28 -50.33
C ALA A 74 43.80 -10.78 -49.75
N GLU A 75 43.17 -11.76 -50.39
CA GLU A 75 41.94 -12.39 -49.88
C GLU A 75 42.13 -12.96 -48.46
N ALA A 76 43.27 -13.61 -48.21
CA ALA A 76 43.60 -14.15 -46.90
C ALA A 76 43.80 -13.04 -45.86
N HIS A 77 44.43 -11.92 -46.24
CA HIS A 77 44.63 -10.77 -45.35
C HIS A 77 43.30 -10.11 -44.97
N ASP A 78 42.41 -9.88 -45.93
CA ASP A 78 41.08 -9.31 -45.67
C ASP A 78 40.26 -10.23 -44.78
N ALA A 79 40.30 -11.55 -45.02
CA ALA A 79 39.64 -12.54 -44.17
C ALA A 79 40.15 -12.52 -42.72
N ILE A 80 41.45 -12.32 -42.50
CA ILE A 80 42.02 -12.14 -41.16
C ILE A 80 41.46 -10.87 -40.49
N ASN A 81 41.34 -9.76 -41.24
CA ASN A 81 40.80 -8.51 -40.71
C ASN A 81 39.32 -8.63 -40.36
N TYR A 82 38.49 -9.28 -41.20
CA TYR A 82 37.11 -9.59 -40.88
C TYR A 82 37.00 -10.50 -39.65
N ARG A 83 37.85 -11.52 -39.55
CA ARG A 83 37.87 -12.41 -38.37
C ARG A 83 38.21 -11.66 -37.09
N LYS A 84 39.16 -10.72 -37.11
CA LYS A 84 39.48 -9.87 -35.95
C LYS A 84 38.26 -9.05 -35.49
N GLN A 85 37.47 -8.52 -36.43
CA GLN A 85 36.23 -7.82 -36.10
C GLN A 85 35.21 -8.78 -35.47
N VAL A 86 35.03 -9.99 -36.03
CA VAL A 86 34.13 -11.01 -35.45
C VAL A 86 34.56 -11.40 -34.04
N ASP A 87 35.85 -11.62 -33.80
CA ASP A 87 36.37 -11.97 -32.48
C ASP A 87 36.20 -10.82 -31.47
N ARG A 88 36.27 -9.56 -31.92
CA ARG A 88 35.92 -8.39 -31.11
C ARG A 88 34.43 -8.37 -30.74
N ILE A 89 33.53 -8.62 -31.68
CA ILE A 89 32.10 -8.70 -31.40
C ILE A 89 31.79 -9.85 -30.43
N LYS A 90 32.45 -11.00 -30.56
CA LYS A 90 32.33 -12.09 -29.58
C LYS A 90 32.71 -11.65 -28.16
N LYS A 91 33.76 -10.84 -28.01
CA LYS A 91 34.14 -10.26 -26.71
C LYS A 91 33.08 -9.31 -26.17
N VAL A 92 32.48 -8.48 -27.01
CA VAL A 92 31.35 -7.61 -26.60
C VAL A 92 30.19 -8.44 -26.09
N VAL A 93 29.83 -9.52 -26.79
CA VAL A 93 28.76 -10.45 -26.34
C VAL A 93 29.11 -11.07 -24.98
N ALA A 94 30.34 -11.52 -24.79
CA ALA A 94 30.78 -12.09 -23.51
C ALA A 94 30.67 -11.08 -22.36
N VAL A 95 31.01 -9.80 -22.59
CA VAL A 95 30.84 -8.76 -21.57
C VAL A 95 29.35 -8.48 -21.29
N VAL A 96 28.50 -8.44 -22.32
CA VAL A 96 27.05 -8.28 -22.14
C VAL A 96 26.48 -9.43 -21.32
N ASP A 97 26.80 -10.67 -21.67
CA ASP A 97 26.33 -11.87 -20.96
C ASP A 97 26.81 -11.87 -19.50
N GLN A 98 28.05 -11.47 -19.24
CA GLN A 98 28.60 -11.33 -17.88
C GLN A 98 27.81 -10.31 -17.03
N LEU A 99 27.48 -9.15 -17.60
CA LEU A 99 26.83 -8.05 -16.87
C LEU A 99 25.30 -8.16 -16.83
N GLN A 100 24.70 -9.11 -17.55
CA GLN A 100 23.26 -9.18 -17.77
C GLN A 100 22.46 -9.30 -16.46
N ALA A 101 22.92 -10.15 -15.54
CA ALA A 101 22.22 -10.39 -14.27
C ALA A 101 22.16 -9.12 -13.41
N ILE A 102 23.29 -8.45 -13.20
CA ILE A 102 23.35 -7.25 -12.38
C ILE A 102 22.65 -6.06 -13.03
N ALA A 103 22.76 -5.92 -14.36
CA ALA A 103 22.05 -4.88 -15.10
C ALA A 103 20.51 -5.06 -15.02
N SER A 104 20.03 -6.31 -14.99
CA SER A 104 18.60 -6.60 -14.83
C SER A 104 18.11 -6.19 -13.44
N TYR A 105 18.84 -6.60 -12.39
CA TYR A 105 18.58 -6.18 -11.00
C TYR A 105 18.51 -4.65 -10.87
N LEU A 106 19.51 -3.95 -11.41
CA LEU A 106 19.60 -2.49 -11.31
C LEU A 106 18.49 -1.79 -12.11
N SER A 107 18.03 -2.40 -13.21
CA SER A 107 16.89 -1.87 -13.95
C SER A 107 15.60 -1.97 -13.15
N GLU A 108 15.36 -3.08 -12.46
CA GLU A 108 14.19 -3.27 -11.62
C GLU A 108 14.23 -2.34 -10.41
N ALA A 109 15.39 -2.24 -9.76
CA ALA A 109 15.65 -1.31 -8.65
C ALA A 109 15.32 0.15 -8.99
N SER A 110 15.63 0.58 -10.22
CA SER A 110 15.40 1.94 -10.71
C SER A 110 13.93 2.34 -10.78
N VAL A 111 13.00 1.38 -10.82
CA VAL A 111 11.56 1.65 -10.85
C VAL A 111 10.97 1.72 -9.43
N LEU A 112 11.73 1.31 -8.42
CA LEU A 112 11.29 1.28 -7.02
C LEU A 112 11.55 2.57 -6.25
N LEU A 113 12.35 3.48 -6.83
CA LEU A 113 12.69 4.79 -6.28
C LEU A 113 12.06 5.90 -7.14
N PRO A 114 11.81 7.10 -6.56
CA PRO A 114 11.31 8.24 -7.34
C PRO A 114 12.29 8.61 -8.44
N ALA A 115 11.78 9.08 -9.59
CA ALA A 115 12.61 9.44 -10.73
C ALA A 115 13.63 10.57 -10.44
N ALA A 116 13.32 11.42 -9.44
CA ALA A 116 14.20 12.50 -8.99
C ALA A 116 15.27 12.05 -7.98
N ASP A 117 15.30 10.77 -7.61
CA ASP A 117 16.27 10.26 -6.65
C ASP A 117 17.71 10.33 -7.22
N PRO A 118 18.70 10.79 -6.43
CA PRO A 118 20.09 10.86 -6.87
C PRO A 118 20.65 9.53 -7.36
N TRP A 119 20.27 8.41 -6.71
CA TRP A 119 20.73 7.09 -7.10
C TRP A 119 20.18 6.69 -8.48
N VAL A 120 18.93 7.04 -8.77
CA VAL A 120 18.32 6.78 -10.09
C VAL A 120 19.05 7.56 -11.18
N THR A 121 19.39 8.82 -10.91
CA THR A 121 20.15 9.67 -11.84
C THR A 121 21.53 9.09 -12.14
N GLU A 122 22.21 8.59 -11.10
CA GLU A 122 23.50 7.94 -11.23
C GLU A 122 23.40 6.62 -12.03
N ALA A 123 22.42 5.77 -11.71
CA ALA A 123 22.18 4.52 -12.42
C ALA A 123 21.94 4.75 -13.91
N GLN A 124 21.17 5.78 -14.27
CA GLN A 124 20.95 6.17 -15.66
C GLN A 124 22.23 6.67 -16.36
N THR A 125 23.09 7.38 -15.62
CA THR A 125 24.38 7.86 -16.14
C THR A 125 25.33 6.70 -16.42
N LEU A 126 25.52 5.80 -15.45
CA LEU A 126 26.34 4.60 -15.61
C LEU A 126 25.80 3.68 -16.73
N ARG A 127 24.48 3.53 -16.84
CA ARG A 127 23.85 2.82 -17.96
C ARG A 127 24.24 3.41 -19.31
N ARG A 128 24.19 4.73 -19.46
CA ARG A 128 24.56 5.42 -20.70
C ARG A 128 26.06 5.25 -21.02
N GLU A 129 26.91 5.39 -20.01
CA GLU A 129 28.37 5.22 -20.15
C GLU A 129 28.75 3.80 -20.57
N LEU A 130 28.19 2.79 -19.91
CA LEU A 130 28.42 1.38 -20.24
C LEU A 130 28.00 1.06 -21.68
N LEU A 131 26.80 1.50 -22.09
CA LEU A 131 26.33 1.28 -23.46
C LEU A 131 27.23 1.96 -24.49
N ASN A 132 27.67 3.20 -24.23
CA ASN A 132 28.61 3.88 -25.12
C ASN A 132 29.97 3.17 -25.18
N ALA A 133 30.51 2.72 -24.04
CA ALA A 133 31.76 1.97 -23.98
C ALA A 133 31.67 0.66 -24.77
N LEU A 134 30.56 -0.08 -24.65
CA LEU A 134 30.33 -1.30 -25.43
C LEU A 134 30.19 -1.03 -26.93
N ARG A 135 29.57 0.08 -27.35
CA ARG A 135 29.48 0.47 -28.77
C ARG A 135 30.85 0.85 -29.34
N ALA A 136 31.66 1.61 -28.60
CA ALA A 136 33.05 1.90 -28.97
C ALA A 136 33.89 0.62 -29.07
N MET A 137 33.72 -0.32 -28.12
CA MET A 137 34.38 -1.63 -28.19
C MET A 137 33.96 -2.42 -29.43
N ALA A 138 32.67 -2.38 -29.80
CA ALA A 138 32.19 -3.05 -30.99
C ALA A 138 32.79 -2.45 -32.29
N LYS A 139 32.98 -1.13 -32.33
CA LYS A 139 33.64 -0.41 -33.44
C LYS A 139 35.16 -0.57 -33.49
N GLY A 140 35.78 -0.88 -32.35
CA GLY A 140 37.23 -1.04 -32.22
C GLY A 140 37.96 0.18 -31.70
N ASP A 141 37.21 1.18 -31.23
CA ASP A 141 37.74 2.45 -30.75
C ASP A 141 38.15 2.39 -29.27
N ALA A 142 37.73 1.34 -28.56
CA ALA A 142 38.01 1.15 -27.14
C ALA A 142 38.13 -0.34 -26.75
N THR A 143 38.68 -0.57 -25.56
CA THR A 143 38.66 -1.85 -24.87
C THR A 143 37.85 -1.74 -23.59
N VAL A 144 36.97 -2.69 -23.32
CA VAL A 144 36.14 -2.72 -22.11
C VAL A 144 36.50 -3.94 -21.28
N SER A 145 36.74 -3.72 -19.98
CA SER A 145 36.91 -4.76 -18.99
C SER A 145 35.57 -5.09 -18.34
N GLY A 146 35.03 -6.28 -18.62
CA GLY A 146 33.79 -6.75 -17.98
C GLY A 146 33.92 -6.85 -16.46
N ALA A 147 35.08 -7.27 -15.95
CA ALA A 147 35.33 -7.34 -14.50
C ALA A 147 35.32 -5.97 -13.81
N THR A 148 35.87 -4.93 -14.45
CA THR A 148 35.85 -3.57 -13.90
C THR A 148 34.42 -3.03 -13.85
N TRP A 149 33.65 -3.20 -14.93
CA TRP A 149 32.23 -2.81 -14.92
C TRP A 149 31.40 -3.62 -13.94
N GLN A 150 31.68 -4.92 -13.78
CA GLN A 150 31.01 -5.75 -12.77
C GLN A 150 31.19 -5.15 -11.37
N GLN A 151 32.43 -4.80 -11.00
CA GLN A 151 32.72 -4.15 -9.71
C GLN A 151 32.00 -2.80 -9.55
N THR A 152 31.98 -1.97 -10.60
CA THR A 152 31.26 -0.69 -10.59
C THR A 152 29.76 -0.87 -10.37
N LEU A 153 29.15 -1.85 -11.05
CA LEU A 153 27.72 -2.14 -10.93
C LEU A 153 27.38 -2.78 -9.57
N GLU A 154 28.27 -3.61 -9.02
CA GLU A 154 28.14 -4.18 -7.67
C GLU A 154 28.17 -3.08 -6.60
N ALA A 155 29.06 -2.11 -6.73
CA ALA A 155 29.09 -0.94 -5.85
C ALA A 155 27.81 -0.08 -5.97
N LEU A 156 27.23 0.04 -7.18
CA LEU A 156 25.93 0.71 -7.36
C LEU A 156 24.78 -0.07 -6.70
N LYS A 157 24.77 -1.40 -6.84
CA LYS A 157 23.81 -2.30 -6.17
C LYS A 157 23.91 -2.18 -4.65
N GLU A 158 25.10 -2.12 -4.08
CA GLU A 158 25.25 -2.02 -2.63
C GLU A 158 24.71 -0.70 -2.07
N ARG A 159 24.94 0.39 -2.80
CA ARG A 159 24.38 1.70 -2.43
C ARG A 159 22.86 1.71 -2.50
N TYR A 160 22.29 1.07 -3.52
CA TYR A 160 20.84 0.87 -3.60
C TYR A 160 20.31 0.13 -2.37
N ARG A 161 20.94 -1.00 -2.00
CA ARG A 161 20.51 -1.81 -0.86
C ARG A 161 20.54 -1.02 0.44
N THR A 162 21.60 -0.26 0.66
CA THR A 162 21.73 0.63 1.82
C THR A 162 20.62 1.67 1.85
N GLN A 163 20.35 2.33 0.71
CA GLN A 163 19.29 3.34 0.60
C GLN A 163 17.90 2.75 0.81
N TYR A 164 17.57 1.64 0.14
CA TYR A 164 16.29 0.96 0.29
C TYR A 164 16.09 0.48 1.72
N ALA A 165 17.12 -0.08 2.37
CA ALA A 165 17.05 -0.50 3.76
C ALA A 165 16.76 0.68 4.71
N ALA A 166 17.40 1.83 4.51
CA ALA A 166 17.14 3.03 5.29
C ALA A 166 15.70 3.56 5.08
N LEU A 167 15.20 3.55 3.85
CA LEU A 167 13.82 3.92 3.53
C LEU A 167 12.82 2.94 4.16
N HIS A 168 13.08 1.64 4.05
CA HIS A 168 12.26 0.60 4.66
C HIS A 168 12.21 0.78 6.19
N GLN A 169 13.36 0.99 6.85
CA GLN A 169 13.42 1.27 8.29
C GLN A 169 12.62 2.52 8.69
N ARG A 170 12.57 3.53 7.83
CA ARG A 170 11.88 4.80 8.09
C ARG A 170 10.36 4.71 7.89
N TYR A 171 9.90 3.97 6.88
CA TYR A 171 8.51 4.00 6.42
C TYR A 171 7.72 2.70 6.66
N VAL A 172 8.38 1.65 7.17
CA VAL A 172 7.76 0.37 7.51
C VAL A 172 7.97 0.06 8.99
N LEU A 173 6.91 -0.33 9.70
CA LEU A 173 7.00 -0.74 11.09
C LEU A 173 7.75 -2.07 11.21
N HIS A 174 8.85 -2.06 11.96
CA HIS A 174 9.56 -3.27 12.40
C HIS A 174 9.02 -3.70 13.76
N GLN A 175 9.65 -4.69 14.42
CA GLN A 175 9.12 -5.33 15.63
C GLN A 175 8.63 -4.33 16.69
N GLU A 176 9.47 -3.38 17.10
CA GLU A 176 9.09 -2.38 18.11
C GLU A 176 7.88 -1.53 17.68
N GLY A 177 7.82 -1.14 16.40
CA GLY A 177 6.69 -0.40 15.86
C GLY A 177 5.41 -1.24 15.75
N MET A 178 5.54 -2.53 15.46
CA MET A 178 4.42 -3.48 15.43
C MET A 178 3.86 -3.70 16.83
N ASP A 179 4.71 -3.94 17.82
CA ASP A 179 4.34 -4.09 19.23
C ASP A 179 3.63 -2.83 19.74
N ARG A 180 4.14 -1.65 19.36
CA ARG A 180 3.51 -0.37 19.71
C ARG A 180 2.15 -0.18 19.04
N ARG A 181 2.01 -0.55 17.77
CA ARG A 181 0.70 -0.50 17.08
C ARG A 181 -0.29 -1.45 17.75
N GLU A 182 0.14 -2.64 18.11
CA GLU A 182 -0.70 -3.59 18.84
C GLU A 182 -1.11 -3.04 20.20
N ALA A 183 -0.18 -2.41 20.94
CA ALA A 183 -0.49 -1.77 22.22
C ALA A 183 -1.54 -0.66 22.10
N LEU A 184 -1.55 0.13 21.01
CA LEU A 184 -2.59 1.14 20.77
C LEU A 184 -3.96 0.52 20.50
N MET A 185 -4.00 -0.68 19.93
CA MET A 185 -5.25 -1.41 19.69
C MET A 185 -5.68 -2.28 20.89
N ARG A 186 -4.89 -2.29 21.97
CA ARG A 186 -5.26 -3.01 23.19
C ARG A 186 -6.12 -2.13 24.12
N PRO A 187 -6.93 -2.75 25.01
CA PRO A 187 -7.65 -2.03 26.05
C PRO A 187 -6.71 -1.21 26.96
N PRO A 188 -7.18 -0.13 27.60
CA PRO A 188 -8.60 0.20 27.82
C PRO A 188 -9.24 1.14 26.77
N ALA A 189 -8.49 2.06 26.19
CA ALA A 189 -9.04 3.16 25.37
C ALA A 189 -9.79 2.65 24.12
N HIS A 190 -9.22 1.70 23.39
CA HIS A 190 -9.84 1.12 22.20
C HIS A 190 -11.18 0.42 22.51
N ALA A 191 -11.23 -0.35 23.59
CA ALA A 191 -12.44 -1.05 24.03
C ALA A 191 -13.54 -0.07 24.49
N GLN A 192 -13.17 1.01 25.17
CA GLN A 192 -14.11 2.06 25.55
C GLN A 192 -14.74 2.73 24.32
N LEU A 193 -13.93 3.09 23.32
CA LEU A 193 -14.45 3.69 22.08
C LEU A 193 -15.40 2.74 21.36
N HIS A 194 -15.12 1.44 21.33
CA HIS A 194 -16.06 0.44 20.78
C HIS A 194 -17.40 0.42 21.52
N GLN A 195 -17.37 0.50 22.85
CA GLN A 195 -18.60 0.57 23.64
C GLN A 195 -19.38 1.88 23.39
N LEU A 196 -18.68 3.00 23.27
CA LEU A 196 -19.27 4.30 22.97
C LEU A 196 -19.77 4.41 21.53
N ALA A 197 -19.17 3.69 20.58
CA ALA A 197 -19.60 3.69 19.18
C ALA A 197 -21.02 3.16 18.98
N ALA A 198 -21.58 2.45 19.96
CA ALA A 198 -22.97 2.02 19.99
C ALA A 198 -23.95 3.13 20.43
N VAL A 199 -23.46 4.30 20.86
CA VAL A 199 -24.29 5.47 21.13
C VAL A 199 -24.55 6.22 19.83
N ASP A 200 -25.83 6.41 19.47
CA ASP A 200 -26.27 6.88 18.16
C ASP A 200 -25.74 8.27 17.79
N ILE A 201 -25.54 9.15 18.79
CA ILE A 201 -25.04 10.52 18.56
C ILE A 201 -23.54 10.57 18.26
N LEU A 202 -22.79 9.51 18.58
CA LEU A 202 -21.34 9.47 18.40
C LEU A 202 -20.99 8.91 17.02
N ASN A 203 -19.94 9.46 16.40
CA ASN A 203 -19.60 9.13 15.02
C ASN A 203 -18.69 7.88 14.95
N ALA A 204 -19.28 6.69 14.95
CA ALA A 204 -18.56 5.42 14.83
C ALA A 204 -17.59 5.33 13.63
N ASN A 205 -17.81 6.13 12.58
CA ASN A 205 -16.90 6.18 11.43
C ASN A 205 -15.51 6.76 11.79
N GLU A 206 -15.40 7.61 12.81
CA GLU A 206 -14.10 8.16 13.24
C GLU A 206 -13.20 7.07 13.83
N LEU A 207 -13.77 6.17 14.64
CA LEU A 207 -13.07 5.01 15.17
C LEU A 207 -12.66 4.06 14.03
N THR A 208 -13.59 3.72 13.14
CA THR A 208 -13.33 2.85 12.00
C THR A 208 -12.22 3.42 11.09
N ALA A 209 -12.25 4.72 10.85
CA ALA A 209 -11.21 5.42 10.07
C ALA A 209 -9.86 5.43 10.80
N TRP A 210 -9.85 5.58 12.12
CA TRP A 210 -8.64 5.48 12.94
C TRP A 210 -8.03 4.07 12.88
N GLU A 211 -8.84 3.03 13.04
CA GLU A 211 -8.40 1.62 12.95
C GLU A 211 -7.83 1.30 11.57
N SER A 212 -8.53 1.73 10.52
CA SER A 212 -8.07 1.60 9.13
C SER A 212 -6.74 2.32 8.90
N ALA A 213 -6.56 3.51 9.49
CA ALA A 213 -5.32 4.27 9.38
C ALA A 213 -4.15 3.57 10.10
N CYS A 214 -4.38 2.94 11.25
CA CYS A 214 -3.39 2.12 11.94
C CYS A 214 -3.00 0.88 11.11
N ALA A 215 -3.97 0.20 10.51
CA ALA A 215 -3.74 -0.97 9.67
C ALA A 215 -3.01 -0.62 8.36
N ALA A 216 -3.25 0.57 7.81
CA ALA A 216 -2.63 1.07 6.58
C ALA A 216 -1.16 1.47 6.75
N ILE A 217 -0.59 1.48 7.96
CA ILE A 217 0.86 1.63 8.12
C ILE A 217 1.52 0.28 7.78
N PRO A 218 2.41 0.22 6.77
CA PRO A 218 3.11 -1.00 6.41
C PRO A 218 3.90 -1.56 7.59
N ALA A 219 3.95 -2.88 7.71
CA ALA A 219 4.70 -3.58 8.75
C ALA A 219 5.47 -4.78 8.18
N CYS A 220 6.70 -4.99 8.66
CA CYS A 220 7.56 -6.07 8.21
C CYS A 220 8.62 -6.38 9.27
N GLY A 221 8.47 -7.51 9.98
CA GLY A 221 9.42 -7.96 11.01
C GLY A 221 10.62 -8.75 10.47
N GLU A 222 10.52 -9.33 9.27
CA GLU A 222 11.53 -10.25 8.72
C GLU A 222 12.58 -9.56 7.83
N PHE A 223 12.51 -8.24 7.68
CA PHE A 223 13.40 -7.54 6.75
C PHE A 223 14.84 -7.48 7.26
N HIS A 224 15.78 -7.83 6.39
CA HIS A 224 17.20 -7.52 6.55
C HIS A 224 17.87 -7.29 5.18
N PRO A 225 18.97 -6.51 5.09
CA PRO A 225 19.57 -6.11 3.81
C PRO A 225 20.04 -7.26 2.91
N ALA A 226 20.34 -8.44 3.47
CA ALA A 226 20.74 -9.62 2.69
C ALA A 226 19.59 -10.22 1.85
N LEU A 227 18.33 -9.92 2.17
CA LEU A 227 17.20 -10.30 1.31
C LEU A 227 17.23 -9.61 -0.06
N LEU A 228 17.93 -8.46 -0.14
CA LEU A 228 18.03 -7.67 -1.36
C LEU A 228 19.15 -8.16 -2.30
N GLU A 229 19.78 -9.30 -2.02
CA GLU A 229 20.87 -9.79 -2.88
C GLU A 229 20.39 -10.23 -4.26
N THR A 230 19.20 -10.83 -4.34
CA THR A 230 18.68 -11.42 -5.59
C THR A 230 17.48 -10.67 -6.14
N THR A 231 16.78 -9.92 -5.30
CA THR A 231 15.62 -9.10 -5.65
C THR A 231 15.80 -7.68 -5.11
N PRO A 232 15.50 -6.63 -5.87
CA PRO A 232 15.61 -5.26 -5.36
C PRO A 232 14.44 -4.86 -4.44
N LEU A 233 13.38 -5.67 -4.39
CA LEU A 233 12.21 -5.45 -3.54
C LEU A 233 12.24 -6.37 -2.32
N CYS A 234 11.78 -5.88 -1.16
CA CYS A 234 11.53 -6.74 0.00
C CYS A 234 10.52 -7.86 -0.37
N PRO A 235 10.89 -9.14 -0.25
CA PRO A 235 10.03 -10.25 -0.66
C PRO A 235 8.86 -10.50 0.30
N HIS A 236 8.91 -9.98 1.53
CA HIS A 236 7.88 -10.22 2.55
C HIS A 236 6.74 -9.21 2.48
N CYS A 237 7.05 -7.92 2.40
CA CYS A 237 6.04 -6.86 2.43
C CYS A 237 5.82 -6.17 1.07
N GLY A 238 6.74 -6.34 0.11
CA GLY A 238 6.64 -5.72 -1.21
C GLY A 238 6.66 -4.19 -1.19
N TRP A 239 7.16 -3.55 -0.12
CA TRP A 239 7.09 -2.10 0.06
C TRP A 239 7.84 -1.34 -1.04
N ARG A 240 7.22 -0.27 -1.57
CA ARG A 240 7.75 0.57 -2.64
C ARG A 240 7.76 2.01 -2.18
N SER A 241 8.83 2.73 -2.50
CA SER A 241 8.89 4.16 -2.18
C SER A 241 8.05 4.99 -3.15
N GLY A 242 7.46 6.08 -2.67
CA GLY A 242 6.65 7.00 -3.48
C GLY A 242 5.18 6.59 -3.61
N GLN A 243 4.67 5.72 -2.73
CA GLN A 243 3.26 5.32 -2.64
C GLN A 243 2.44 6.29 -1.77
N GLY A 244 2.82 7.57 -1.73
CA GLY A 244 2.10 8.59 -0.94
C GLY A 244 2.52 8.68 0.53
N GLU A 245 3.68 8.12 0.92
CA GLU A 245 4.22 8.29 2.27
C GLU A 245 4.64 9.75 2.53
N GLN A 246 3.85 10.45 3.33
CA GLN A 246 4.13 11.85 3.70
C GLN A 246 5.08 11.96 4.90
N SER A 247 5.09 10.96 5.80
CA SER A 247 5.87 10.97 7.04
C SER A 247 6.34 9.57 7.44
N PRO A 248 7.40 9.47 8.27
CA PRO A 248 7.90 8.21 8.82
C PRO A 248 6.81 7.38 9.52
N ALA A 249 6.95 6.06 9.51
CA ALA A 249 5.97 5.16 10.12
C ALA A 249 5.81 5.40 11.63
N ALA A 250 6.92 5.65 12.34
CA ALA A 250 6.90 5.98 13.76
C ALA A 250 6.14 7.28 14.05
N ASP A 251 6.32 8.31 13.23
CA ASP A 251 5.62 9.59 13.38
C ASP A 251 4.12 9.45 13.10
N ARG A 252 3.75 8.70 12.05
CA ARG A 252 2.36 8.35 11.77
C ARG A 252 1.71 7.64 12.96
N LEU A 253 2.43 6.73 13.59
CA LEU A 253 1.95 6.01 14.77
C LEU A 253 1.82 6.94 16.00
N ASN A 254 2.75 7.88 16.19
CA ASN A 254 2.65 8.92 17.23
C ASN A 254 1.40 9.79 17.02
N THR A 255 1.13 10.24 15.79
CA THR A 255 -0.06 11.02 15.47
C THR A 255 -1.34 10.23 15.73
N LEU A 256 -1.36 8.94 15.40
CA LEU A 256 -2.53 8.09 15.67
C LEU A 256 -2.74 7.87 17.18
N ALA A 257 -1.67 7.75 17.97
CA ALA A 257 -1.79 7.68 19.43
C ALA A 257 -2.43 8.95 20.00
N GLN A 258 -1.95 10.13 19.61
CA GLN A 258 -2.54 11.41 20.04
C GLN A 258 -4.00 11.57 19.58
N ARG A 259 -4.31 11.11 18.36
CA ARG A 259 -5.68 11.12 17.83
C ARG A 259 -6.60 10.19 18.62
N LEU A 260 -6.09 9.05 19.11
CA LEU A 260 -6.87 8.14 19.96
C LEU A 260 -7.27 8.84 21.28
N ASP A 261 -6.32 9.48 21.95
CA ASP A 261 -6.58 10.23 23.19
C ASP A 261 -7.58 11.37 22.96
N LEU A 262 -7.47 12.05 21.82
CA LEU A 262 -8.41 13.09 21.44
C LEU A 262 -9.81 12.54 21.18
N LEU A 263 -9.95 11.42 20.46
CA LEU A 263 -11.25 10.78 20.22
C LEU A 263 -11.93 10.38 21.54
N VAL A 264 -11.18 9.75 22.46
CA VAL A 264 -11.70 9.36 23.77
C VAL A 264 -12.22 10.57 24.53
N SER A 265 -11.42 11.63 24.63
CA SER A 265 -11.81 12.84 25.35
C SER A 265 -13.01 13.55 24.72
N GLN A 266 -13.03 13.70 23.39
CA GLN A 266 -14.11 14.34 22.66
C GLN A 266 -15.43 13.57 22.76
N TRP A 267 -15.41 12.24 22.62
CA TRP A 267 -16.61 11.43 22.70
C TRP A 267 -17.21 11.43 24.11
N HIS A 268 -16.37 11.35 25.15
CA HIS A 268 -16.85 11.49 26.52
C HIS A 268 -17.45 12.87 26.81
N ALA A 269 -16.78 13.94 26.35
CA ALA A 269 -17.28 15.29 26.50
C ALA A 269 -18.61 15.49 25.75
N GLY A 270 -18.69 15.06 24.50
CA GLY A 270 -19.89 15.16 23.67
C GLY A 270 -21.06 14.36 24.23
N LEU A 271 -20.81 13.14 24.73
CA LEU A 271 -21.86 12.34 25.40
C LEU A 271 -22.36 13.04 26.67
N ARG A 272 -21.45 13.56 27.51
CA ARG A 272 -21.86 14.26 28.73
C ARG A 272 -22.65 15.51 28.43
N ASP A 273 -22.22 16.31 27.46
CA ASP A 273 -22.92 17.51 27.02
C ASP A 273 -24.30 17.17 26.45
N ALA A 274 -24.41 16.13 25.62
CA ALA A 274 -25.71 15.69 25.10
C ALA A 274 -26.68 15.27 26.23
N LEU A 275 -26.15 14.63 27.28
CA LEU A 275 -26.93 14.21 28.44
C LEU A 275 -27.35 15.36 29.36
N THR A 276 -26.75 16.56 29.28
CA THR A 276 -27.20 17.73 30.07
C THR A 276 -28.34 18.50 29.39
N SER A 277 -28.68 18.17 28.13
CA SER A 277 -29.80 18.79 27.43
C SER A 277 -31.13 18.58 28.18
N SER A 278 -32.05 19.53 28.07
CA SER A 278 -33.34 19.48 28.79
C SER A 278 -34.13 18.21 28.46
N THR A 279 -34.19 17.83 27.18
CA THR A 279 -34.86 16.61 26.72
C THR A 279 -34.22 15.34 27.29
N ALA A 280 -32.88 15.29 27.38
CA ALA A 280 -32.20 14.16 27.99
C ALA A 280 -32.47 14.09 29.49
N GLN A 281 -32.44 15.22 30.20
CA GLN A 281 -32.72 15.28 31.64
C GLN A 281 -34.16 14.88 31.98
N GLU A 282 -35.15 15.30 31.19
CA GLU A 282 -36.56 14.86 31.33
C GLU A 282 -36.69 13.35 31.10
N SER A 283 -36.01 12.83 30.08
CA SER A 283 -36.02 11.39 29.77
C SER A 283 -35.35 10.59 30.88
N ILE A 284 -34.21 11.06 31.39
CA ILE A 284 -33.53 10.47 32.54
C ILE A 284 -34.47 10.45 33.74
N ALA A 285 -35.19 11.54 34.04
CA ALA A 285 -36.15 11.59 35.14
C ALA A 285 -37.26 10.53 34.99
N ALA A 286 -37.74 10.29 33.78
CA ALA A 286 -38.78 9.30 33.44
C ALA A 286 -38.29 7.84 33.37
N MET A 287 -36.98 7.59 33.31
CA MET A 287 -36.41 6.24 33.29
C MET A 287 -36.57 5.52 34.64
N THR A 288 -36.73 4.19 34.59
CA THR A 288 -36.72 3.37 35.82
C THR A 288 -35.33 3.33 36.46
N ALA A 289 -35.25 3.06 37.76
CA ALA A 289 -33.97 2.96 38.48
C ALA A 289 -33.01 1.91 37.87
N LYS A 290 -33.56 0.81 37.33
CA LYS A 290 -32.78 -0.23 36.65
C LYS A 290 -32.19 0.27 35.33
N GLU A 291 -32.96 1.04 34.56
CA GLU A 291 -32.51 1.61 33.28
C GLU A 291 -31.48 2.72 33.49
N ARG A 292 -31.63 3.53 34.55
CA ARG A 292 -30.68 4.61 34.87
C ARG A 292 -29.36 4.13 35.46
N GLY A 293 -29.31 2.97 36.11
CA GLY A 293 -28.15 2.56 36.91
C GLY A 293 -26.80 2.63 36.20
N ALA A 294 -26.72 2.20 34.94
CA ALA A 294 -25.50 2.30 34.13
C ALA A 294 -25.11 3.75 33.79
N LEU A 295 -26.12 4.60 33.55
CA LEU A 295 -25.94 6.01 33.21
C LEU A 295 -25.51 6.83 34.44
N ASP A 296 -26.15 6.61 35.58
CA ASP A 296 -25.82 7.27 36.85
C ASP A 296 -24.39 6.91 37.29
N ALA A 297 -24.02 5.63 37.17
CA ALA A 297 -22.66 5.18 37.45
C ALA A 297 -21.62 5.87 36.53
N TYR A 298 -21.95 6.09 35.26
CA TYR A 298 -21.08 6.79 34.32
C TYR A 298 -20.95 8.30 34.61
N LEU A 299 -22.07 8.96 34.95
CA LEU A 299 -22.08 10.39 35.29
C LEU A 299 -21.36 10.67 36.60
N ALA A 300 -21.32 9.71 37.54
CA ALA A 300 -20.57 9.81 38.78
C ALA A 300 -19.04 9.71 38.61
N LEU A 301 -18.54 9.22 37.47
CA LEU A 301 -17.10 9.15 37.22
C LEU A 301 -16.52 10.56 37.05
N ALA A 302 -15.45 10.92 37.76
CA ALA A 302 -14.76 12.17 37.50
C ALA A 302 -14.05 12.11 36.13
N GLU A 303 -13.27 11.05 35.91
CA GLU A 303 -12.47 10.82 34.70
C GLU A 303 -12.92 9.53 33.99
N PRO A 304 -13.91 9.60 33.08
CA PRO A 304 -14.45 8.41 32.42
C PRO A 304 -13.46 7.79 31.43
N ALA A 305 -12.55 8.60 30.86
CA ALA A 305 -11.55 8.16 29.88
C ALA A 305 -10.56 7.12 30.43
N THR A 306 -10.34 7.07 31.73
CA THR A 306 -9.41 6.12 32.38
C THR A 306 -10.14 4.99 33.12
N ALA A 307 -11.47 5.07 33.22
CA ALA A 307 -12.29 4.15 34.00
C ALA A 307 -12.89 3.03 33.13
N THR A 308 -13.26 1.91 33.76
CA THR A 308 -14.07 0.89 33.07
C THR A 308 -15.50 1.39 32.95
N LEU A 309 -16.06 1.39 31.73
CA LEU A 309 -17.41 1.88 31.50
C LEU A 309 -18.47 0.85 31.98
N PRO A 310 -19.57 1.30 32.59
CA PRO A 310 -20.65 0.42 33.02
C PRO A 310 -21.26 -0.37 31.85
N ALA A 311 -21.54 -1.66 32.06
CA ALA A 311 -22.24 -2.47 31.05
C ALA A 311 -23.64 -1.90 30.77
N GLY A 312 -24.04 -1.88 29.49
CA GLY A 312 -25.33 -1.31 29.08
C GLY A 312 -25.38 0.22 29.03
N LEU A 313 -24.24 0.91 29.21
CA LEU A 313 -24.17 2.38 29.11
C LEU A 313 -24.73 2.90 27.78
N ALA A 314 -24.39 2.27 26.66
CA ALA A 314 -24.82 2.75 25.34
C ALA A 314 -26.34 2.71 25.18
N ASP A 315 -26.99 1.62 25.61
CA ASP A 315 -28.45 1.49 25.58
C ASP A 315 -29.13 2.52 26.47
N ALA A 316 -28.60 2.72 27.68
CA ALA A 316 -29.13 3.71 28.62
C ALA A 316 -28.98 5.14 28.08
N ALA A 317 -27.83 5.47 27.49
CA ALA A 317 -27.58 6.75 26.86
C ALA A 317 -28.50 6.98 25.65
N ASN A 318 -28.65 6.00 24.75
CA ASN A 318 -29.54 6.12 23.60
C ASN A 318 -31.01 6.32 24.03
N LYS A 319 -31.47 5.61 25.06
CA LYS A 319 -32.81 5.81 25.63
C LYS A 319 -32.99 7.23 26.17
N ALA A 320 -32.02 7.74 26.91
CA ALA A 320 -32.06 9.11 27.43
C ALA A 320 -32.07 10.15 26.30
N LEU A 321 -31.26 9.96 25.26
CA LEU A 321 -31.08 10.92 24.17
C LEU A 321 -32.21 10.91 23.14
N ARG A 322 -32.89 9.77 22.92
CA ARG A 322 -34.01 9.67 21.97
C ARG A 322 -35.29 10.38 22.45
N GLY A 323 -35.38 10.72 23.74
CA GLY A 323 -36.56 11.33 24.33
C GLY A 323 -37.56 10.26 24.81
N LEU A 324 -37.94 10.30 26.08
CA LEU A 324 -39.08 9.54 26.60
C LEU A 324 -40.30 10.45 26.74
N THR A 325 -41.44 9.96 26.27
CA THR A 325 -42.73 10.65 26.46
C THR A 325 -43.43 10.07 27.68
N THR A 326 -43.89 10.93 28.59
CA THR A 326 -44.63 10.47 29.77
C THR A 326 -46.11 10.75 29.58
N ILE A 327 -46.95 9.76 29.82
CA ILE A 327 -48.42 9.89 29.84
C ILE A 327 -48.90 9.67 31.27
N ASP A 328 -49.61 10.65 31.79
CA ASP A 328 -50.23 10.58 33.10
C ASP A 328 -51.57 9.85 33.01
N LEU A 329 -51.64 8.69 33.65
CA LEU A 329 -52.86 7.93 33.88
C LEU A 329 -53.45 8.34 35.23
N THR A 330 -54.52 9.11 35.20
CA THR A 330 -55.22 9.47 36.45
C THR A 330 -55.92 8.27 37.05
N VAL A 331 -55.78 8.07 38.36
CA VAL A 331 -56.41 6.96 39.09
C VAL A 331 -57.92 7.00 38.94
N ALA A 332 -58.51 8.21 38.94
CA ALA A 332 -59.95 8.38 38.69
C ALA A 332 -60.39 7.81 37.33
N ALA A 333 -59.71 8.16 36.24
CA ALA A 333 -60.04 7.68 34.90
C ALA A 333 -59.83 6.16 34.76
N LEU A 334 -58.77 5.62 35.37
CA LEU A 334 -58.53 4.18 35.40
C LEU A 334 -59.66 3.44 36.14
N VAL A 335 -60.05 3.93 37.32
CA VAL A 335 -61.13 3.33 38.13
C VAL A 335 -62.46 3.39 37.39
N ASP A 336 -62.77 4.49 36.72
CA ASP A 336 -63.97 4.61 35.89
C ASP A 336 -63.94 3.66 34.71
N ALA A 337 -62.79 3.53 34.02
CA ALA A 337 -62.61 2.59 32.92
C ALA A 337 -62.78 1.12 33.35
N LEU A 338 -62.33 0.75 34.56
CA LEU A 338 -62.53 -0.59 35.12
C LEU A 338 -64.01 -0.86 35.50
N LYS A 339 -64.75 0.17 35.90
CA LYS A 339 -66.19 0.10 36.20
C LYS A 339 -67.09 0.07 34.96
N GLN A 340 -66.58 0.44 33.77
CA GLN A 340 -67.35 0.43 32.53
C GLN A 340 -67.91 -0.97 32.20
N GLY A 341 -69.23 -1.07 32.04
CA GLY A 341 -69.92 -2.34 31.84
C GLY A 341 -70.45 -2.99 33.12
N GLY A 342 -70.34 -2.31 34.26
CA GLY A 342 -70.94 -2.71 35.53
C GLY A 342 -70.11 -3.70 36.35
N LEU A 343 -70.45 -3.79 37.64
CA LEU A 343 -69.94 -4.76 38.61
C LEU A 343 -71.15 -5.52 39.21
N PRO A 344 -71.03 -6.81 39.54
CA PRO A 344 -69.84 -7.67 39.46
C PRO A 344 -69.49 -8.11 38.02
N CYS A 345 -68.23 -8.47 37.78
CA CYS A 345 -67.74 -8.96 36.48
C CYS A 345 -66.77 -10.15 36.66
N THR A 346 -66.50 -10.87 35.57
CA THR A 346 -65.51 -11.95 35.53
C THR A 346 -64.08 -11.40 35.43
N VAL A 347 -63.08 -12.20 35.82
CA VAL A 347 -61.65 -11.84 35.74
C VAL A 347 -61.26 -11.44 34.30
N GLN A 348 -61.75 -12.18 33.31
CA GLN A 348 -61.43 -11.96 31.90
C GLN A 348 -62.01 -10.64 31.37
N GLU A 349 -63.18 -10.23 31.86
CA GLU A 349 -63.78 -8.94 31.55
C GLU A 349 -62.98 -7.79 32.16
N LEU A 350 -62.52 -7.93 33.41
CA LEU A 350 -61.72 -6.92 34.08
C LEU A 350 -60.36 -6.71 33.39
N GLU A 351 -59.66 -7.79 33.02
CA GLU A 351 -58.42 -7.72 32.25
C GLU A 351 -58.62 -7.06 30.89
N SER A 352 -59.71 -7.40 30.20
CA SER A 352 -60.04 -6.82 28.89
C SER A 352 -60.34 -5.32 28.98
N ARG A 353 -60.98 -4.86 30.08
CA ARG A 353 -61.23 -3.43 30.34
C ARG A 353 -59.91 -2.68 30.58
N PHE A 354 -59.03 -3.23 31.42
CA PHE A 354 -57.70 -2.65 31.68
C PHE A 354 -56.87 -2.52 30.39
N ARG A 355 -56.76 -3.60 29.61
CA ARG A 355 -56.00 -3.57 28.34
C ARG A 355 -56.57 -2.55 27.36
N ARG A 356 -57.89 -2.40 27.30
CA ARG A 356 -58.54 -1.43 26.42
C ARG A 356 -58.26 0.01 26.83
N PHE A 357 -58.31 0.30 28.13
CA PHE A 357 -57.97 1.61 28.68
C PHE A 357 -56.52 1.98 28.33
N VAL A 358 -55.56 1.10 28.66
CA VAL A 358 -54.15 1.31 28.33
C VAL A 358 -53.94 1.48 26.82
N ALA A 359 -54.60 0.67 26.00
CA ALA A 359 -54.51 0.80 24.54
C ALA A 359 -55.14 2.10 23.99
N GLN A 360 -56.14 2.67 24.66
CA GLN A 360 -56.71 3.96 24.29
C GLN A 360 -55.78 5.12 24.64
N GLU A 361 -55.22 5.11 25.85
CA GLU A 361 -54.28 6.15 26.31
C GLU A 361 -52.94 6.08 25.53
N MET A 362 -52.52 4.89 25.12
CA MET A 362 -51.33 4.68 24.29
C MET A 362 -51.57 4.90 22.78
N ARG A 363 -52.74 5.37 22.33
CA ARG A 363 -52.98 5.59 20.89
C ARG A 363 -52.06 6.68 20.34
N GLY A 364 -51.29 6.33 19.32
CA GLY A 364 -50.34 7.25 18.68
C GLY A 364 -49.00 7.36 19.41
N HIS A 365 -48.82 6.58 20.49
CA HIS A 365 -47.60 6.50 21.28
C HIS A 365 -46.92 5.16 21.09
N ASP A 366 -45.59 5.15 21.12
CA ASP A 366 -44.79 3.93 20.98
C ASP A 366 -44.50 3.30 22.34
N GLY A 367 -44.69 1.99 22.46
CA GLY A 367 -44.57 1.26 23.72
C GLY A 367 -43.16 1.25 24.31
N GLU A 368 -42.12 1.44 23.49
CA GLU A 368 -40.74 1.45 23.97
C GLU A 368 -40.31 2.84 24.47
N SER A 369 -40.79 3.91 23.82
CA SER A 369 -40.43 5.31 24.11
C SER A 369 -41.43 6.05 25.01
N THR A 370 -42.56 5.45 25.34
CA THR A 370 -43.55 6.03 26.25
C THR A 370 -43.49 5.40 27.65
N ARG A 371 -43.66 6.23 28.68
CA ARG A 371 -43.72 5.84 30.10
C ARG A 371 -45.08 6.23 30.66
N LEU A 372 -45.74 5.28 31.31
CA LEU A 372 -47.06 5.50 31.93
C LEU A 372 -46.84 5.82 33.40
N LEU A 373 -47.24 7.01 33.84
CA LEU A 373 -47.18 7.42 35.24
C LEU A 373 -48.59 7.42 35.82
N LEU A 374 -48.79 6.81 36.98
CA LEU A 374 -50.08 6.87 37.68
C LEU A 374 -50.10 8.12 38.55
N THR A 375 -50.99 9.05 38.24
CA THR A 375 -51.25 10.27 39.01
C THR A 375 -52.55 10.12 39.79
N GLU A 376 -52.61 10.67 41.00
CA GLU A 376 -53.82 10.59 41.85
C GLU A 376 -55.05 11.25 41.22
#